data_AF-A0A015JKK1-F1
#
_entry.id   AF-A0A015JKK1-F1
#
_cell.length_a   1.000
_cell.length_b   1.000
_cell.length_c   1.000
_cell.angle_alpha   90.00
_cell.angle_beta   90.00
_cell.angle_gamma   90.00
#
_symmetry.space_group_name_H-M   'P 1'
#
loop_
_entity.id
_entity.type
_entity.pdbx_description
1 polymer ?
#
loop_
_entity_poly.entity_id
_entity_poly.type
_entity_poly.pdbx_seq_one_letter_code
_entity_poly.pdbx_strand_id
1 'polypeptide(L)'
;MDLVAKNLEDGRWLTSEDYVGGNSVNINCEPHSLLDNESETISSVTGRFLGGLTGYVSFKINDDMTNEFTISWKVPTIGSPQYEFNFLNDTSNQHYDVKMDNVFENTVYQITINNKDNKDKTFISSIMFLVIIVLVIIVIFAIVSCCNTCRQRFRPGPPAGFNTRVIPGPPVDFNTRVITVPPAGFNTRRQHPRPGPPAGFNTREQHIRPGPPAER
;
A
#
# COMPACT_ATOMS: atom_id res chain seq x y z
N MET A 1 -2.29 -29.20 -1.28
CA MET A 1 -2.36 -29.37 -2.75
C MET A 1 -3.39 -30.45 -3.04
N ASP A 2 -4.30 -30.19 -3.97
CA ASP A 2 -5.40 -31.08 -4.26
C ASP A 2 -5.11 -31.87 -5.54
N LEU A 3 -5.32 -33.19 -5.50
CA LEU A 3 -5.25 -34.04 -6.69
C LEU A 3 -6.40 -33.68 -7.65
N VAL A 4 -6.05 -33.34 -8.90
CA VAL A 4 -7.03 -32.98 -9.94
C VAL A 4 -7.32 -34.18 -10.84
N ALA A 5 -6.27 -34.81 -11.35
CA ALA A 5 -6.38 -35.91 -12.28
C ALA A 5 -5.18 -36.84 -12.15
N LYS A 6 -5.40 -38.11 -12.50
CA LYS A 6 -4.34 -39.10 -12.65
C LYS A 6 -4.75 -40.12 -13.70
N ASN A 7 -3.76 -40.64 -14.43
CA ASN A 7 -3.95 -41.74 -15.36
C ASN A 7 -2.71 -42.62 -15.38
N LEU A 8 -2.91 -43.90 -15.67
CA LEU A 8 -1.84 -44.86 -15.85
C LEU A 8 -2.22 -45.85 -16.94
N GLU A 9 -1.46 -45.84 -18.03
CA GLU A 9 -1.65 -46.68 -19.20
C GLU A 9 -0.69 -47.87 -19.14
N ASP A 10 -1.23 -49.07 -19.37
CA ASP A 10 -0.49 -50.34 -19.36
C ASP A 10 0.25 -50.68 -18.04
N GLY A 11 -0.18 -50.07 -16.93
CA GLY A 11 0.30 -50.44 -15.60
C GLY A 11 -0.70 -50.27 -14.49
N ARG A 12 -0.20 -50.42 -13.27
CA ARG A 12 -0.95 -50.25 -12.04
C ARG A 12 -0.08 -49.58 -10.97
N TRP A 13 -0.73 -48.98 -10.00
CA TRP A 13 -0.06 -48.46 -8.81
C TRP A 13 0.51 -49.61 -7.99
N LEU A 14 1.64 -49.34 -7.34
CA LEU A 14 2.30 -50.30 -6.48
C LEU A 14 1.51 -50.46 -5.17
N THR A 15 1.35 -51.70 -4.72
CA THR A 15 0.59 -52.07 -3.52
C THR A 15 1.38 -53.04 -2.65
N SER A 16 0.91 -53.34 -1.44
CA SER A 16 1.51 -54.34 -0.55
C SER A 16 1.73 -55.71 -1.18
N GLU A 17 0.88 -56.11 -2.13
CA GLU A 17 0.95 -57.42 -2.81
C GLU A 17 2.21 -57.57 -3.66
N ASP A 18 2.83 -56.46 -4.05
CA ASP A 18 4.06 -56.43 -4.86
C ASP A 18 5.32 -56.81 -4.07
N TYR A 19 5.23 -56.89 -2.74
CA TYR A 19 6.34 -57.22 -1.87
C TYR A 19 6.21 -58.62 -1.27
N VAL A 20 7.28 -59.42 -1.42
CA VAL A 20 7.36 -60.75 -0.79
C VAL A 20 7.41 -60.59 0.74
N GLY A 21 6.34 -61.00 1.41
CA GLY A 21 6.14 -60.80 2.85
C GLY A 21 5.31 -59.56 3.23
N GLY A 22 4.75 -58.85 2.25
CA GLY A 22 4.05 -57.56 2.39
C GLY A 22 2.73 -57.55 3.14
N ASN A 23 2.25 -58.70 3.66
CA ASN A 23 0.99 -58.77 4.40
C ASN A 23 1.01 -58.00 5.74
N SER A 24 2.19 -57.54 6.20
CA SER A 24 2.35 -56.81 7.46
C SER A 24 2.36 -55.29 7.31
N VAL A 25 2.49 -54.75 6.09
CA VAL A 25 2.58 -53.29 5.85
C VAL A 25 1.60 -52.91 4.74
N ASN A 26 0.65 -52.03 5.05
CA ASN A 26 -0.27 -51.47 4.07
C ASN A 26 0.45 -50.39 3.24
N ILE A 27 0.72 -50.70 1.97
CA ILE A 27 1.41 -49.84 1.00
C ILE A 27 0.40 -49.57 -0.11
N ASN A 28 0.14 -48.29 -0.34
CA ASN A 28 -0.58 -47.81 -1.50
C ASN A 28 0.17 -46.61 -2.07
N CYS A 29 0.76 -46.75 -3.25
CA CYS A 29 1.50 -45.70 -3.92
C CYS A 29 0.68 -44.99 -5.02
N GLU A 30 -0.65 -45.13 -4.95
CA GLU A 30 -1.58 -44.37 -5.75
C GLU A 30 -1.58 -42.89 -5.31
N PRO A 31 -1.52 -41.93 -6.25
CA PRO A 31 -1.49 -40.51 -5.92
C PRO A 31 -2.71 -40.03 -5.11
N HIS A 32 -2.47 -39.16 -4.13
CA HIS A 32 -3.49 -38.51 -3.30
C HIS A 32 -3.21 -37.03 -3.05
N SER A 33 -4.23 -36.28 -2.59
CA SER A 33 -4.04 -34.88 -2.20
C SER A 33 -3.07 -34.76 -1.02
N LEU A 34 -2.25 -33.72 -1.03
CA LEU A 34 -1.18 -33.48 -0.05
C LEU A 34 -1.52 -32.32 0.87
N LEU A 35 -1.17 -32.46 2.15
CA LEU A 35 -1.19 -31.35 3.10
C LEU A 35 0.05 -30.45 2.92
N ASP A 36 0.02 -29.29 3.58
CA ASP A 36 1.15 -28.37 3.55
C ASP A 36 2.39 -29.01 4.19
N ASN A 37 3.54 -28.84 3.55
CA ASN A 37 4.83 -29.45 3.91
C ASN A 37 4.84 -30.98 3.92
N GLU A 38 3.86 -31.63 3.29
CA GLU A 38 3.88 -33.06 3.06
C GLU A 38 4.62 -33.40 1.76
N SER A 39 5.24 -34.59 1.74
CA SER A 39 5.88 -35.16 0.56
C SER A 39 5.22 -36.48 0.22
N GLU A 40 4.96 -36.72 -1.06
CA GLU A 40 4.40 -37.98 -1.54
C GLU A 40 5.45 -38.80 -2.29
N THR A 41 5.29 -40.11 -2.26
CA THR A 41 5.98 -41.01 -3.17
C THR A 41 4.96 -41.78 -3.99
N ILE A 42 4.95 -41.50 -5.30
CA ILE A 42 4.11 -42.18 -6.28
C ILE A 42 4.95 -43.29 -6.91
N SER A 43 4.38 -44.48 -7.03
CA SER A 43 5.09 -45.63 -7.62
C SER A 43 4.14 -46.49 -8.42
N SER A 44 4.62 -46.91 -9.59
CA SER A 44 3.84 -47.68 -10.55
C SER A 44 4.68 -48.77 -11.19
N VAL A 45 4.03 -49.84 -11.59
CA VAL A 45 4.65 -51.01 -12.22
C VAL A 45 3.93 -51.33 -13.52
N THR A 46 4.68 -51.88 -14.48
CA THR A 46 4.11 -52.39 -15.73
C THR A 46 3.20 -53.57 -15.44
N GLY A 47 2.01 -53.59 -16.04
CA GLY A 47 1.03 -54.66 -15.84
C GLY A 47 1.24 -55.86 -16.76
N ARG A 48 2.21 -55.80 -17.69
CA ARG A 48 2.38 -56.79 -18.75
C ARG A 48 3.85 -57.13 -19.01
N PHE A 49 4.11 -58.40 -19.30
CA PHE A 49 5.41 -58.86 -19.78
C PHE A 49 5.73 -58.20 -21.13
N LEU A 50 6.88 -57.52 -21.21
CA LEU A 50 7.29 -56.68 -22.36
C LEU A 50 6.43 -55.42 -22.62
N GLY A 51 5.60 -55.00 -21.66
CA GLY A 51 4.83 -53.75 -21.73
C GLY A 51 5.60 -52.55 -21.20
N GLY A 52 5.51 -51.41 -21.90
CA GLY A 52 5.88 -50.11 -21.35
C GLY A 52 4.81 -49.57 -20.40
N LEU A 53 5.07 -48.41 -19.81
CA LEU A 53 4.19 -47.73 -18.86
C LEU A 53 4.18 -46.24 -19.17
N THR A 54 3.00 -45.65 -19.32
CA THR A 54 2.86 -44.19 -19.42
C THR A 54 1.89 -43.72 -18.36
N GLY A 55 2.23 -42.66 -17.63
CA GLY A 55 1.38 -42.14 -16.58
C GLY A 55 1.49 -40.64 -16.44
N TYR A 56 0.47 -40.05 -15.84
CA TYR A 56 0.54 -38.67 -15.38
C TYR A 56 -0.28 -38.47 -14.11
N VAL A 57 0.10 -37.43 -13.37
CA VAL A 57 -0.64 -36.89 -12.23
C VAL A 57 -0.66 -35.38 -12.32
N SER A 58 -1.81 -34.79 -12.01
CA SER A 58 -2.01 -33.34 -12.01
C SER A 58 -2.49 -32.89 -10.64
N PHE A 59 -1.84 -31.86 -10.11
CA PHE A 59 -2.12 -31.29 -8.80
C PHE A 59 -2.42 -29.82 -8.91
N LYS A 60 -3.44 -29.40 -8.16
CA LYS A 60 -3.76 -28.00 -7.91
C LYS A 60 -3.10 -27.56 -6.62
N ILE A 61 -2.33 -26.49 -6.69
CA ILE A 61 -1.76 -25.82 -5.53
C ILE A 61 -2.87 -24.96 -4.93
N ASN A 62 -3.06 -25.08 -3.61
CA ASN A 62 -4.09 -24.34 -2.88
C ASN A 62 -3.58 -22.93 -2.57
N ASP A 63 -3.41 -22.13 -3.62
CA ASP A 63 -3.00 -20.73 -3.56
C ASP A 63 -4.08 -19.82 -4.15
N ASP A 64 -3.91 -18.50 -3.99
CA ASP A 64 -4.84 -17.48 -4.50
C ASP A 64 -4.98 -17.50 -6.03
N MET A 65 -4.00 -18.10 -6.73
CA MET A 65 -3.93 -18.13 -8.18
C MET A 65 -4.41 -19.44 -8.80
N THR A 66 -4.79 -20.42 -7.96
CA THR A 66 -5.25 -21.75 -8.38
C THR A 66 -4.27 -22.47 -9.33
N ASN A 67 -2.97 -22.32 -9.09
CA ASN A 67 -1.95 -22.86 -9.98
C ASN A 67 -2.02 -24.40 -10.05
N GLU A 68 -1.93 -24.95 -11.25
CA GLU A 68 -1.94 -26.40 -11.47
C GLU A 68 -0.67 -26.83 -12.18
N PHE A 69 -0.12 -27.98 -11.79
CA PHE A 69 1.02 -28.60 -12.44
C PHE A 69 0.75 -30.06 -12.72
N THR A 70 1.46 -30.58 -13.73
CA THR A 70 1.39 -31.96 -14.16
C THR A 70 2.78 -32.58 -14.15
N ILE A 71 2.86 -33.81 -13.64
CA ILE A 71 4.01 -34.68 -13.70
C ILE A 71 3.63 -35.84 -14.61
N SER A 72 4.42 -36.10 -15.65
CA SER A 72 4.20 -37.23 -16.55
C SER A 72 5.46 -38.05 -16.70
N TRP A 73 5.28 -39.36 -16.90
CA TRP A 73 6.37 -40.30 -17.12
C TRP A 73 6.04 -41.31 -18.20
N LYS A 74 7.08 -41.77 -18.88
CA LYS A 74 7.02 -42.82 -19.90
C LYS A 74 8.21 -43.75 -19.72
N VAL A 75 7.92 -45.00 -19.38
CA VAL A 75 8.90 -46.09 -19.24
C VAL A 75 8.72 -47.04 -20.43
N PRO A 76 9.60 -47.00 -21.44
CA PRO A 76 9.51 -47.91 -22.58
C PRO A 76 9.94 -49.33 -22.19
N THR A 77 9.54 -50.33 -22.97
CA THR A 77 10.03 -51.71 -22.82
C THR A 77 11.55 -51.82 -23.02
N ILE A 78 12.11 -51.00 -23.91
CA ILE A 78 13.54 -50.94 -24.21
C ILE A 78 13.93 -49.46 -24.27
N GLY A 79 14.95 -49.08 -23.51
CA GLY A 79 15.45 -47.71 -23.44
C GLY A 79 15.35 -47.12 -22.03
N SER A 80 15.60 -45.82 -21.93
CA SER A 80 15.57 -45.10 -20.65
C SER A 80 14.18 -44.51 -20.39
N PRO A 81 13.76 -44.43 -19.12
CA PRO A 81 12.54 -43.74 -18.75
C PRO A 81 12.65 -42.23 -19.05
N GLN A 82 11.52 -41.62 -19.36
CA GLN A 82 11.38 -40.20 -19.61
C GLN A 82 10.42 -39.61 -18.57
N TYR A 83 10.75 -38.43 -18.07
CA TYR A 83 9.96 -37.71 -17.08
C TYR A 83 9.82 -36.26 -17.52
N GLU A 84 8.67 -35.67 -17.22
CA GLU A 84 8.36 -34.30 -17.56
C GLU A 84 7.54 -33.66 -16.45
N PHE A 85 7.84 -32.40 -16.14
CA PHE A 85 7.08 -31.56 -15.24
C PHE A 85 6.70 -30.28 -15.97
N ASN A 86 5.42 -29.92 -15.92
CA ASN A 86 4.93 -28.68 -16.50
C ASN A 86 3.91 -28.01 -15.59
N PHE A 87 3.99 -26.69 -15.45
CA PHE A 87 2.83 -25.91 -15.00
C PHE A 87 1.85 -25.73 -16.15
N LEU A 88 0.56 -25.77 -15.85
CA LEU A 88 -0.49 -25.46 -16.82
C LEU A 88 -0.54 -23.97 -17.17
N ASN A 89 -0.06 -23.11 -16.27
CA ASN A 89 0.03 -21.67 -16.49
C ASN A 89 1.49 -21.21 -16.45
N ASP A 90 1.94 -20.56 -17.53
CA ASP A 90 3.32 -20.08 -17.66
C ASP A 90 3.70 -19.06 -16.58
N THR A 91 2.72 -18.32 -16.02
CA THR A 91 2.98 -17.36 -14.96
C THR A 91 3.34 -18.03 -13.62
N SER A 92 2.98 -19.30 -13.40
CA SER A 92 3.29 -20.03 -12.17
C SER A 92 4.80 -20.12 -11.93
N ASN A 93 5.60 -20.17 -12.99
CA ASN A 93 7.06 -20.14 -12.92
C ASN A 93 7.63 -18.87 -12.26
N GLN A 94 6.86 -17.78 -12.20
CA GLN A 94 7.25 -16.54 -11.51
C GLN A 94 7.07 -16.64 -10.00
N HIS A 95 6.22 -17.55 -9.53
CA HIS A 95 5.83 -17.69 -8.12
C HIS A 95 6.45 -18.91 -7.45
N TYR A 96 6.91 -19.89 -8.22
CA TYR A 96 7.54 -21.09 -7.69
C TYR A 96 8.96 -21.27 -8.21
N ASP A 97 9.82 -21.78 -7.35
CA ASP A 97 11.11 -22.35 -7.69
C ASP A 97 10.97 -23.87 -7.70
N VAL A 98 11.15 -24.47 -8.88
CA VAL A 98 10.98 -25.92 -9.07
C VAL A 98 12.33 -26.52 -9.37
N LYS A 99 12.74 -27.49 -8.54
CA LYS A 99 13.94 -28.29 -8.74
C LYS A 99 13.53 -29.70 -9.14
N MET A 100 14.20 -30.22 -10.15
CA MET A 100 13.94 -31.54 -10.73
C MET A 100 15.24 -32.31 -10.74
N ASP A 101 15.27 -33.43 -10.04
CA ASP A 101 16.45 -34.26 -9.91
C ASP A 101 16.13 -35.71 -10.29
N ASN A 102 17.03 -36.35 -11.02
CA ASN A 102 16.99 -37.78 -11.27
C ASN A 102 17.93 -38.47 -10.29
N VAL A 103 17.39 -39.36 -9.46
CA VAL A 103 18.14 -40.06 -8.42
C VAL A 103 18.05 -41.57 -8.67
N PHE A 104 19.00 -42.33 -8.11
CA PHE A 104 19.08 -43.79 -8.23
C PHE A 104 19.06 -44.27 -9.69
N GLU A 105 20.07 -43.90 -10.47
CA GLU A 105 20.22 -44.36 -11.86
C GLU A 105 18.99 -44.05 -12.76
N ASN A 106 18.35 -42.90 -12.53
CA ASN A 106 17.14 -42.43 -13.22
C ASN A 106 15.86 -43.26 -12.96
N THR A 107 15.85 -44.04 -11.89
CA THR A 107 14.65 -44.77 -11.46
C THR A 107 13.71 -43.90 -10.63
N VAL A 108 14.23 -42.87 -9.96
CA VAL A 108 13.43 -41.95 -9.14
C VAL A 108 13.54 -40.54 -9.72
N TYR A 109 12.39 -39.96 -10.06
CA TYR A 109 12.28 -38.57 -10.46
C TYR A 109 11.73 -37.75 -9.29
N GLN A 110 12.59 -36.91 -8.70
CA GLN A 110 12.24 -36.09 -7.55
C GLN A 110 11.96 -34.67 -7.99
N ILE A 111 10.81 -34.15 -7.57
CA ILE A 111 10.40 -32.76 -7.83
C ILE A 111 10.23 -32.07 -6.50
N THR A 112 10.91 -30.93 -6.33
CA THR A 112 10.76 -30.06 -5.16
C THR A 112 10.20 -28.73 -5.62
N ILE A 113 9.01 -28.38 -5.13
CA ILE A 113 8.32 -27.12 -5.45
C ILE A 113 8.38 -26.22 -4.22
N ASN A 114 9.08 -25.10 -4.34
CA ASN A 114 9.16 -24.09 -3.28
C ASN A 114 8.47 -22.81 -3.73
N ASN A 115 7.76 -22.14 -2.82
CA ASN A 115 7.27 -20.80 -3.09
C ASN A 115 8.47 -19.83 -3.20
N LYS A 116 8.49 -19.00 -4.24
CA LYS A 116 9.44 -17.90 -4.35
C LYS A 116 9.01 -16.85 -3.33
N ASP A 117 9.74 -16.77 -2.23
CA ASP A 117 9.62 -15.68 -1.27
C ASP A 117 9.81 -14.33 -2.01
N ASN A 118 8.71 -13.70 -2.43
CA ASN A 118 8.69 -12.40 -3.11
C ASN A 118 8.98 -11.24 -2.12
N LYS A 119 9.75 -11.50 -1.06
CA LYS A 119 10.14 -10.49 -0.06
C LYS A 119 11.00 -9.38 -0.69
N ASP A 120 11.72 -9.68 -1.77
CA ASP A 120 12.62 -8.71 -2.39
C ASP A 120 11.86 -7.60 -3.16
N LYS A 121 10.72 -7.93 -3.79
CA LYS A 121 9.95 -6.95 -4.60
C LYS A 121 9.20 -5.94 -3.73
N THR A 122 8.64 -6.37 -2.61
CA THR A 122 7.93 -5.48 -1.67
C THR A 122 8.88 -4.56 -0.92
N PHE A 123 10.09 -5.04 -0.58
CA PHE A 123 11.09 -4.23 0.11
C PHE A 123 11.66 -3.11 -0.78
N ILE A 124 11.98 -3.41 -2.03
CA ILE A 124 12.50 -2.40 -2.98
C ILE A 124 11.43 -1.35 -3.32
N SER A 125 10.18 -1.77 -3.50
CA SER A 125 9.07 -0.85 -3.74
C SER A 125 8.83 0.09 -2.55
N SER A 126 8.88 -0.44 -1.32
CA SER A 126 8.72 0.35 -0.10
C SER A 126 9.86 1.34 0.12
N ILE A 127 11.11 0.96 -0.18
CA ILE A 127 12.27 1.87 -0.08
C ILE A 127 12.14 3.01 -1.09
N MET A 128 11.80 2.71 -2.35
CA MET A 128 11.61 3.72 -3.38
C MET A 128 10.50 4.72 -3.01
N PHE A 129 9.40 4.23 -2.43
CA PHE A 129 8.31 5.08 -1.96
C PHE A 129 8.75 6.02 -0.82
N LEU A 130 9.54 5.52 0.15
CA LEU A 130 10.11 6.33 1.23
C LEU A 130 11.07 7.40 0.71
N VAL A 131 11.94 7.07 -0.25
CA VAL A 131 12.85 8.03 -0.89
C VAL A 131 12.08 9.15 -1.58
N ILE A 132 10.99 8.83 -2.28
CA ILE A 132 10.13 9.82 -2.93
C ILE A 132 9.47 10.74 -1.89
N ILE A 133 8.94 10.20 -0.79
CA ILE A 133 8.34 11.00 0.28
C ILE A 133 9.37 11.99 0.87
N VAL A 134 10.58 11.52 1.17
CA VAL A 134 11.65 12.36 1.72
C VAL A 134 12.01 13.50 0.75
N LEU A 135 12.13 13.21 -0.55
CA LEU A 135 12.39 14.22 -1.58
C LEU A 135 11.27 15.27 -1.65
N VAL A 136 10.00 14.84 -1.60
CA VAL A 136 8.85 15.75 -1.61
C VAL A 136 8.87 16.66 -0.37
N ILE A 137 9.19 16.11 0.82
CA ILE A 137 9.31 16.89 2.05
C ILE A 137 10.43 17.93 1.93
N ILE A 138 11.60 17.56 1.40
CA ILE A 138 12.72 18.50 1.20
C ILE A 138 12.31 19.65 0.28
N VAL A 139 11.62 19.36 -0.82
CA VAL A 139 11.14 20.38 -1.76
C VAL A 139 10.14 21.32 -1.07
N ILE A 140 9.20 20.78 -0.28
CA ILE A 140 8.24 21.59 0.49
C ILE A 140 8.97 22.50 1.49
N PHE A 141 9.95 21.97 2.24
CA PHE A 141 10.75 22.76 3.19
C PHE A 141 11.55 23.87 2.49
N ALA A 142 12.11 23.60 1.31
CA ALA A 142 12.80 24.61 0.52
C ALA A 142 11.85 25.73 0.08
N ILE A 143 10.66 25.39 -0.42
CA ILE A 143 9.63 26.37 -0.82
C ILE A 143 9.21 27.23 0.38
N VAL A 144 8.87 26.62 1.51
CA VAL A 144 8.45 27.34 2.73
C VAL A 144 9.56 28.24 3.26
N SER A 145 10.81 27.77 3.25
CA SER A 145 11.97 28.55 3.69
C SER A 145 12.24 29.73 2.76
N CYS A 146 12.12 29.55 1.44
CA CYS A 146 12.18 30.65 0.48
C CYS A 146 11.06 31.68 0.73
N CYS A 147 9.82 31.25 0.93
CA CYS A 147 8.70 32.14 1.24
C CYS A 147 8.90 32.93 2.55
N ASN A 148 9.43 32.29 3.60
CA ASN A 148 9.73 32.95 4.87
C ASN A 148 10.87 33.97 4.76
N THR A 149 11.90 33.67 3.95
CA THR A 149 13.01 34.60 3.71
C THR A 149 12.57 35.82 2.90
N CYS A 150 11.62 35.64 1.96
CA CYS A 150 10.99 36.75 1.25
C CYS A 150 10.11 37.61 2.17
N ARG A 151 9.38 37.02 3.14
CA ARG A 151 8.58 37.78 4.12
C ARG A 151 9.43 38.60 5.09
N GLN A 152 10.61 38.14 5.48
CA GLN A 152 11.50 38.87 6.38
C GLN A 152 12.11 40.13 5.73
N ARG A 153 12.26 40.16 4.39
CA ARG A 153 12.79 41.34 3.67
C ARG A 153 11.79 42.50 3.49
N PHE A 154 10.51 42.29 3.81
CA PHE A 154 9.47 43.32 3.78
C PHE A 154 8.99 43.71 5.19
N ARG A 155 9.88 43.72 6.19
CA ARG A 155 9.59 44.49 7.42
C ARG A 155 9.86 45.97 7.13
N PRO A 156 8.87 46.87 7.21
CA PRO A 156 9.15 48.29 7.33
C PRO A 156 10.00 48.47 8.59
N GLY A 157 11.16 49.10 8.46
CA GLY A 157 11.96 49.47 9.63
C GLY A 157 11.17 50.39 10.56
N PRO A 158 11.52 50.48 11.85
CA PRO A 158 10.91 51.45 12.75
C PRO A 158 11.11 52.86 12.16
N PRO A 159 10.12 53.77 12.29
CA PRO A 159 10.20 55.08 11.66
C PRO A 159 11.45 55.81 12.17
N ALA A 160 12.32 56.19 11.23
CA ALA A 160 13.48 57.01 11.51
C ALA A 160 12.99 58.34 12.12
N GLY A 161 13.38 58.60 13.36
CA GLY A 161 13.15 59.90 14.00
C GLY A 161 13.85 60.97 13.20
N PHE A 162 13.09 61.86 12.57
CA PHE A 162 13.63 63.06 11.95
C PHE A 162 14.07 64.02 13.06
N ASN A 163 15.38 64.09 13.32
CA ASN A 163 15.98 65.13 14.14
C ASN A 163 16.01 66.44 13.35
N THR A 164 14.95 67.23 13.41
CA THR A 164 14.97 68.63 12.95
C THR A 164 15.76 69.47 13.95
N ARG A 165 17.00 69.81 13.59
CA ARG A 165 17.84 70.79 14.28
C ARG A 165 17.28 72.19 14.02
N VAL A 166 16.60 72.77 15.01
CA VAL A 166 16.09 74.14 14.94
C VAL A 166 17.20 75.10 15.39
N ILE A 167 17.58 76.02 14.51
CA ILE A 167 18.48 77.14 14.79
C ILE A 167 17.61 78.28 15.36
N PRO A 168 17.88 78.84 16.57
CA PRO A 168 17.05 79.89 17.13
C PRO A 168 17.33 81.24 16.47
N GLY A 169 16.31 81.83 15.85
CA GLY A 169 16.19 83.28 15.64
C GLY A 169 15.40 83.94 16.79
N PRO A 170 15.52 85.27 17.00
CA PRO A 170 15.01 85.98 18.18
C PRO A 170 13.47 86.14 18.22
N PRO A 171 12.90 86.52 19.37
CA PRO A 171 11.65 85.97 19.91
C PRO A 171 10.43 86.79 19.55
N VAL A 172 9.26 86.13 19.43
CA VAL A 172 7.97 86.77 19.69
C VAL A 172 7.04 85.76 20.35
N ASP A 173 6.60 86.11 21.56
CA ASP A 173 5.64 85.42 22.43
C ASP A 173 4.34 85.06 21.73
N PHE A 174 3.78 83.86 21.97
CA PHE A 174 2.34 83.66 22.19
C PHE A 174 2.07 82.34 22.93
N ASN A 175 1.45 82.47 24.10
CA ASN A 175 0.79 81.40 24.86
C ASN A 175 -0.37 80.79 24.06
N THR A 176 -0.68 79.50 24.25
CA THR A 176 -2.01 78.99 24.66
C THR A 176 -2.00 77.47 24.82
N ARG A 177 -2.55 77.00 25.94
CA ARG A 177 -2.87 75.59 26.26
C ARG A 177 -4.36 75.50 26.59
N VAL A 178 -5.17 74.85 25.77
CA VAL A 178 -6.52 74.30 26.08
C VAL A 178 -6.78 73.20 25.02
N ILE A 179 -6.77 71.89 25.33
CA ILE A 179 -7.77 71.03 25.99
C ILE A 179 -9.05 70.78 25.14
N THR A 180 -9.29 69.46 24.92
CA THR A 180 -10.54 68.70 24.71
C THR A 180 -11.25 68.57 23.34
N VAL A 181 -11.23 67.30 22.90
CA VAL A 181 -12.34 66.41 22.47
C VAL A 181 -12.75 66.47 20.98
N PRO A 182 -12.85 65.30 20.30
CA PRO A 182 -13.27 65.21 18.90
C PRO A 182 -14.80 65.28 18.80
N PRO A 183 -15.35 65.58 17.61
CA PRO A 183 -16.13 64.50 17.02
C PRO A 183 -16.18 64.48 15.48
N ALA A 184 -16.47 63.27 15.01
CA ALA A 184 -17.32 62.94 13.86
C ALA A 184 -16.98 63.53 12.49
N GLY A 185 -16.68 62.61 11.56
CA GLY A 185 -16.82 62.90 10.13
C GLY A 185 -18.25 63.23 9.75
N PHE A 186 -18.40 64.00 8.66
CA PHE A 186 -19.20 63.69 7.46
C PHE A 186 -19.42 64.96 6.63
N ASN A 187 -19.30 64.85 5.30
CA ASN A 187 -20.08 65.54 4.26
C ASN A 187 -19.59 65.04 2.88
N THR A 188 -20.09 63.94 2.31
CA THR A 188 -21.24 63.80 1.37
C THR A 188 -21.39 64.86 0.25
N ARG A 189 -21.33 64.37 -1.00
CA ARG A 189 -21.59 65.07 -2.27
C ARG A 189 -23.09 65.01 -2.58
N ARG A 190 -23.72 66.17 -2.87
CA ARG A 190 -25.15 66.33 -3.22
C ARG A 190 -25.45 65.95 -4.67
N GLN A 191 -26.60 65.32 -4.92
CA GLN A 191 -27.50 65.64 -6.05
C GLN A 191 -28.98 65.66 -5.59
N HIS A 192 -29.79 66.37 -6.36
CA HIS A 192 -31.01 67.15 -6.03
C HIS A 192 -32.35 66.33 -5.99
N PRO A 193 -33.56 66.92 -5.81
CA PRO A 193 -34.55 66.46 -4.82
C PRO A 193 -35.99 66.19 -5.36
N ARG A 194 -36.91 65.72 -4.50
CA ARG A 194 -38.33 66.17 -4.50
C ARG A 194 -39.03 65.89 -3.15
N PRO A 195 -40.02 66.70 -2.72
CA PRO A 195 -40.38 66.85 -1.30
C PRO A 195 -41.78 66.37 -0.87
N GLY A 196 -41.88 66.02 0.42
CA GLY A 196 -42.99 66.30 1.35
C GLY A 196 -44.00 65.16 1.61
N PRO A 197 -44.83 65.24 2.67
CA PRO A 197 -44.73 65.98 3.94
C PRO A 197 -44.99 65.08 5.19
N PRO A 198 -44.93 65.62 6.44
CA PRO A 198 -44.63 64.87 7.66
C PRO A 198 -45.85 64.64 8.58
N ALA A 199 -45.70 63.78 9.58
CA ALA A 199 -46.05 64.02 10.99
C ALA A 199 -46.22 62.70 11.76
N GLY A 200 -45.83 62.69 13.03
CA GLY A 200 -46.36 61.73 13.99
C GLY A 200 -45.36 61.27 15.06
N PHE A 201 -45.29 62.03 16.15
CA PHE A 201 -44.72 61.57 17.42
C PHE A 201 -45.55 60.41 18.01
N ASN A 202 -44.93 59.51 18.79
CA ASN A 202 -45.24 59.34 20.22
C ASN A 202 -44.49 58.17 20.88
N THR A 203 -43.78 58.54 21.95
CA THR A 203 -43.58 57.89 23.26
C THR A 203 -44.10 56.47 23.52
N ARG A 204 -43.26 55.65 24.17
CA ARG A 204 -43.66 54.98 25.43
C ARG A 204 -42.48 54.63 26.33
N GLU A 205 -42.73 54.91 27.61
CA GLU A 205 -41.93 54.83 28.83
C GLU A 205 -41.29 53.45 29.12
N GLN A 206 -40.04 53.46 29.59
CA GLN A 206 -39.60 53.21 30.99
C GLN A 206 -40.06 51.88 31.61
N HIS A 207 -39.09 51.04 32.01
CA HIS A 207 -38.86 50.85 33.44
C HIS A 207 -37.45 50.37 33.76
N ILE A 208 -36.82 51.11 34.67
CA ILE A 208 -35.57 50.86 35.39
C ILE A 208 -35.94 50.16 36.70
N ARG A 209 -35.13 49.24 37.22
CA ARG A 209 -34.56 49.30 38.60
C ARG A 209 -33.55 48.17 38.90
N PRO A 210 -32.68 48.36 39.91
CA PRO A 210 -31.22 48.17 39.80
C PRO A 210 -30.69 47.04 40.72
N GLY A 211 -29.36 46.78 40.69
CA GLY A 211 -28.63 45.87 41.62
C GLY A 211 -28.68 46.31 43.10
N PRO A 212 -27.82 45.82 44.04
CA PRO A 212 -26.42 45.35 43.92
C PRO A 212 -26.08 44.19 44.93
N PRO A 213 -24.87 44.07 45.54
CA PRO A 213 -23.53 43.70 45.06
C PRO A 213 -22.98 42.37 45.69
N ALA A 214 -21.69 42.10 45.47
CA ALA A 214 -20.92 40.88 45.74
C ALA A 214 -20.52 40.55 47.21
N GLU A 215 -19.81 39.41 47.34
CA GLU A 215 -18.97 38.86 48.44
C GLU A 215 -19.62 38.00 49.53
N ARG A 216 -19.32 36.68 49.52
CA ARG A 216 -18.23 36.06 50.31
C ARG A 216 -17.97 34.62 49.85
#